data_AF-A0A536EKR2-F1
#
_entry.id   AF-A0A536EKR2-F1
#
_cell.length_a   1.000
_cell.length_b   1.000
_cell.length_c   1.000
_cell.angle_alpha   90.00
_cell.angle_beta   90.00
_cell.angle_gamma   90.00
#
_symmetry.space_group_name_H-M   'P 1'
#
loop_
_entity.id
_entity.type
_entity.pdbx_description
1 polymer ?
#
loop_
_entity_poly.entity_id
_entity_poly.type
_entity_poly.pdbx_seq_one_letter_code
_entity_poly.pdbx_strand_id
1 'polypeptide(L)' 'MHLEPVIFVIVLIFAVVGYFVWDRRYRGDDKGAFKRTGEVFKDPTSGKMTRVYEDPATGRRQYRDEP' A
#
# COMPACT_ATOMS: atom_id res chain seq x y z
N MET A 1 -43.05 8.20 6.92
CA MET A 1 -41.61 8.07 6.59
C MET A 1 -41.33 6.62 6.32
N HIS A 2 -40.90 6.27 5.11
CA HIS A 2 -40.51 4.89 4.79
C HIS A 2 -39.14 4.63 5.42
N LEU A 3 -39.10 3.81 6.48
CA LEU A 3 -37.86 3.47 7.21
C LEU A 3 -36.93 2.57 6.39
N GLU A 4 -37.50 1.77 5.49
CA GLU A 4 -36.78 0.82 4.63
C GLU A 4 -35.71 1.49 3.75
N PRO A 5 -36.01 2.54 2.96
CA PRO A 5 -34.98 3.22 2.17
C PRO A 5 -33.93 3.92 3.02
N VAL A 6 -34.29 4.40 4.22
CA VAL A 6 -33.35 5.06 5.14
C VAL A 6 -32.32 4.05 5.66
N ILE A 7 -32.76 2.86 6.07
CA ILE A 7 -31.87 1.78 6.52
C ILE A 7 -30.94 1.36 5.38
N PHE A 8 -31.47 1.22 4.16
CA PHE A 8 -30.67 0.82 3.00
C PHE A 8 -29.55 1.83 2.69
N VAL A 9 -29.86 3.13 2.72
CA VAL A 9 -28.87 4.20 2.53
C VAL A 9 -27.79 4.16 3.61
N ILE A 10 -28.17 3.95 4.87
CA ILE A 10 -27.21 3.87 5.98
C ILE A 10 -26.26 2.67 5.78
N VAL A 11 -26.79 1.49 5.47
CA VAL A 11 -25.98 0.29 5.22
C VAL A 11 -25.03 0.52 4.04
N LEU A 12 -25.50 1.14 2.96
CA LEU A 12 -24.67 1.46 1.79
C LEU A 12 -23.51 2.40 2.16
N ILE A 13 -23.78 3.44 2.96
CA ILE A 13 -22.74 4.36 3.44
C ILE A 13 -21.69 3.61 4.27
N PHE A 14 -22.12 2.77 5.22
CA PHE A 14 -21.18 1.98 6.02
C PHE A 14 -20.36 1.00 5.18
N ALA A 15 -20.97 0.36 4.17
CA ALA A 15 -20.27 -0.53 3.26
C ALA A 15 -19.22 0.21 2.43
N VAL A 16 -19.56 1.37 1.88
CA VAL A 16 -18.65 2.20 1.08
C VAL A 16 -17.51 2.75 1.94
N VAL A 17 -17.81 3.36 3.09
CA VAL A 17 -16.79 3.89 4.01
C VAL A 17 -15.90 2.76 4.53
N GLY A 18 -16.49 1.64 4.94
CA GLY A 18 -15.74 0.45 5.38
C GLY A 18 -14.81 -0.09 4.30
N TYR A 19 -15.28 -0.15 3.04
CA TYR A 19 -14.46 -0.53 1.90
C TYR A 19 -13.28 0.43 1.71
N PHE A 20 -13.50 1.75 1.69
CA PHE A 20 -12.43 2.72 1.52
C PHE A 20 -11.42 2.71 2.68
N VAL A 21 -11.89 2.50 3.91
CA VAL A 21 -11.00 2.38 5.09
C VAL A 21 -10.17 1.10 5.00
N TRP A 22 -10.78 -0.04 4.63
CA TRP A 22 -10.07 -1.30 4.42
C TRP A 22 -9.08 -1.23 3.27
N ASP A 23 -9.50 -0.66 2.13
CA ASP A 23 -8.68 -0.44 0.94
C ASP A 23 -7.47 0.42 1.29
N ARG A 24 -7.66 1.57 1.96
CA ARG A 24 -6.55 2.41 2.44
C ARG A 24 -5.65 1.69 3.45
N ARG A 25 -6.20 0.82 4.31
CA ARG A 25 -5.44 0.12 5.35
C ARG A 25 -4.59 -1.03 4.80
N TYR A 26 -5.07 -1.73 3.79
CA TYR A 26 -4.46 -2.96 3.26
C TYR A 26 -3.76 -2.79 1.92
N ARG A 27 -4.30 -1.95 1.02
CA ARG A 27 -3.63 -1.55 -0.22
C ARG A 27 -2.76 -0.30 -0.05
N GLY A 28 -2.54 0.11 1.20
CA GLY A 28 -1.69 1.21 1.67
C GLY A 28 -0.89 1.85 0.55
N ASP A 29 -1.31 3.08 0.19
CA ASP A 29 -0.79 3.96 -0.86
C ASP A 29 0.33 3.28 -1.64
N ASP A 30 0.04 2.68 -2.79
CA ASP A 30 1.03 1.98 -3.63
C ASP A 30 2.24 2.87 -4.01
N LYS A 31 2.17 4.16 -3.66
CA LYS A 31 3.24 5.13 -3.65
C LYS A 31 3.81 5.36 -2.24
N GLY A 32 4.11 4.29 -1.51
CA GLY A 32 4.85 4.37 -0.25
C GLY A 32 6.05 5.31 -0.39
N ALA A 33 6.36 6.06 0.66
CA ALA A 33 7.50 6.98 0.67
C ALA A 33 8.81 6.19 0.82
N PHE A 34 9.12 5.37 -0.18
CA PHE A 34 10.26 4.46 -0.22
C PHE A 34 11.55 5.26 -0.06
N LYS A 35 12.19 5.11 1.10
CA LYS A 35 13.45 5.75 1.43
C LYS A 35 14.60 4.85 1.01
N ARG A 36 15.64 5.47 0.43
CA ARG A 36 16.88 4.80 0.05
C ARG A 36 17.56 4.26 1.30
N THR A 37 17.85 2.96 1.34
CA THR A 37 18.66 2.38 2.42
C THR A 37 20.13 2.29 2.00
N GLY A 38 21.00 1.95 2.96
CA GLY A 38 22.40 1.63 2.70
C GLY A 38 22.63 0.20 2.19
N GLU A 39 21.57 -0.60 2.08
CA GLU A 39 21.68 -2.00 1.67
C GLU A 39 21.78 -2.09 0.15
N VAL A 40 22.96 -2.50 -0.33
CA VAL A 40 23.26 -2.75 -1.73
C VAL A 40 23.84 -4.16 -1.84
N PHE A 41 23.29 -4.96 -2.74
CA PHE A 41 23.76 -6.32 -3.00
C PHE A 41 23.77 -6.60 -4.49
N LYS A 42 24.55 -7.60 -4.88
CA LYS A 42 24.56 -8.11 -6.25
C LYS A 42 23.43 -9.12 -6.41
N ASP A 43 22.48 -8.82 -7.28
CA ASP A 43 21.38 -9.72 -7.59
C ASP A 43 21.93 -10.98 -8.29
N PRO A 44 21.74 -12.20 -7.75
CA PRO A 44 22.23 -13.43 -8.36
C PRO A 44 21.52 -13.78 -9.67
N THR A 45 20.33 -13.24 -9.92
CA THR A 45 19.54 -13.50 -11.14
C THR A 45 19.95 -12.59 -12.30
N SER A 46 20.17 -11.31 -12.04
CA SER A 46 20.53 -10.33 -13.08
C SER A 46 22.02 -9.99 -13.13
N GLY A 47 22.78 -10.31 -12.08
CA GLY A 47 24.18 -9.91 -11.92
C GLY A 47 24.38 -8.41 -11.66
N LYS A 48 23.30 -7.63 -11.59
CA LYS A 48 23.34 -6.18 -11.37
C LYS A 48 23.47 -5.85 -9.88
N MET A 49 23.95 -4.64 -9.61
CA MET A 49 23.88 -4.07 -8.27
C MET A 49 22.46 -3.59 -8.01
N THR A 50 21.89 -4.00 -6.89
CA THR A 50 20.51 -3.70 -6.52
C THR A 50 20.52 -3.05 -5.14
N ARG A 51 19.81 -1.93 -5.03
CA ARG A 51 19.63 -1.24 -3.76
C ARG A 51 18.22 -1.45 -3.22
N VAL A 52 18.14 -1.65 -1.91
CA VAL A 52 16.87 -1.75 -1.19
C VAL A 52 16.36 -0.36 -0.85
N TYR A 53 15.07 -0.16 -1.07
CA TYR A 53 14.31 0.97 -0.58
C TYR A 53 13.25 0.46 0.37
N GLU A 54 13.05 1.13 1.49
CA GLU A 54 12.07 0.73 2.50
C GLU A 54 11.08 1.87 2.77
N ASP A 55 9.79 1.54 2.82
CA ASP A 55 8.76 2.47 3.28
C ASP A 55 8.62 2.37 4.81
N PRO A 56 8.99 3.41 5.58
CA PRO A 56 8.96 3.36 7.04
C PRO A 56 7.53 3.28 7.62
N ALA A 57 6.50 3.63 6.84
CA ALA A 57 5.11 3.59 7.29
C ALA A 57 4.52 2.17 7.23
N THR A 58 4.99 1.34 6.31
CA THR A 58 4.41 0.02 6.01
C THR A 58 5.39 -1.14 6.19
N GLY A 59 6.69 -0.87 6.22
CA GLY A 59 7.75 -1.88 6.18
C GLY A 59 7.91 -2.55 4.81
N ARG A 60 7.22 -2.07 3.76
CA ARG A 60 7.35 -2.60 2.40
C ARG A 60 8.75 -2.31 1.88
N ARG A 61 9.33 -3.29 1.16
CA ARG A 61 10.64 -3.17 0.52
C ARG A 61 10.50 -3.19 -1.00
N GLN A 62 11.29 -2.33 -1.65
CA GLN A 62 11.39 -2.26 -3.10
C GLN A 62 12.86 -2.37 -3.52
N TYR A 63 13.12 -3.23 -4.50
CA TYR A 63 14.45 -3.46 -5.06
C TYR A 63 14.57 -2.65 -6.35
N ARG A 64 15.60 -1.81 -6.45
CA ARG A 64 15.85 -1.00 -7.65
C ARG A 64 17.30 -1.17 -8.07
N ASP A 65 17.54 -1.19 -9.38
CA ASP A 65 18.89 -1.21 -9.96
C ASP A 65 19.68 0.00 -9.45
N GLU A 66 20.91 -0.25 -8.98
CA GLU A 66 21.87 0.79 -8.65
C GLU A 66 22.66 1.14 -9.93
N PRO A 67 22.71 2.42 -10.34
CA PRO A 67 23.49 2.86 -11.50
C PRO A 67 24.99 2.83 -11.27
#